data_AF-A0A7J6JXL0-F1
#
_entry.id   AF-A0A7J6JXL0-F1
#
_cell.length_a   1.000
_cell.length_b   1.000
_cell.length_c   1.000
_cell.angle_alpha   90.00
_cell.angle_beta   90.00
_cell.angle_gamma   90.00
#
_symmetry.space_group_name_H-M   'P 1'
#
loop_
_entity.id
_entity.type
_entity.pdbx_description
1 polymer ?
#
loop_
_entity_poly.entity_id
_entity_poly.type
_entity_poly.pdbx_seq_one_letter_code
_entity_poly.pdbx_strand_id
1 'polypeptide(L)'
;MTTDNRVLVIPIRSFAGVRSRFGCRASNFNNSARTAALDAELQEERRRFAPERQALFECVRKQLPGASKERCWAEVRRIFDNAMNYEKRRPLDPNYAVFAKPNLSLTDRGRKYKVYFHTGKFDVCAIDGREAWSCCLNPSRSSRGCQEKTVNPDAWHLLSPF
;
A
#
# COMPACT_ATOMS: atom_id res chain seq x y z
N MET A 1 -21.44 17.06 -43.61
CA MET A 1 -20.53 15.94 -43.89
C MET A 1 -20.03 15.42 -42.55
N THR A 2 -20.62 14.33 -42.09
CA THR A 2 -20.37 13.67 -40.80
C THR A 2 -19.16 12.74 -40.93
N THR A 3 -18.10 12.98 -40.16
CA THR A 3 -16.95 12.08 -40.06
C THR A 3 -17.10 11.13 -38.88
N ASP A 4 -17.23 9.85 -39.22
CA ASP A 4 -17.32 8.66 -38.38
C ASP A 4 -16.13 8.54 -37.39
N ASN A 5 -16.40 8.67 -36.10
CA ASN A 5 -15.47 8.27 -35.02
C ASN A 5 -15.63 6.76 -34.77
N ARG A 6 -14.88 5.93 -35.50
CA ARG A 6 -14.82 4.48 -35.23
C ARG A 6 -13.79 4.20 -34.15
N VAL A 7 -14.26 4.12 -32.91
CA VAL A 7 -13.52 3.58 -31.76
C VAL A 7 -13.32 2.09 -32.00
N LEU A 8 -12.07 1.64 -32.14
CA LEU A 8 -11.70 0.24 -32.19
C LEU A 8 -11.87 -0.38 -30.81
N VAL A 9 -12.99 -1.08 -30.60
CA VAL A 9 -13.27 -1.86 -29.40
C VAL A 9 -12.65 -3.25 -29.56
N ILE A 10 -11.65 -3.58 -28.75
CA ILE A 10 -11.03 -4.91 -28.69
C ILE A 10 -11.77 -5.73 -27.61
N PRO A 11 -12.28 -6.94 -27.91
CA PRO A 11 -13.04 -7.73 -26.94
C PRO A 11 -12.13 -8.41 -25.90
N ILE A 12 -12.43 -8.21 -24.61
CA ILE A 12 -11.76 -8.86 -23.47
C ILE A 12 -12.54 -10.14 -23.13
N ARG A 13 -11.90 -11.33 -23.22
CA ARG A 13 -12.47 -12.59 -22.73
C ARG A 13 -12.07 -12.83 -21.28
N SER A 14 -13.08 -13.01 -20.40
CA SER A 14 -12.93 -13.38 -19.00
C SER A 14 -12.62 -14.88 -18.87
N PHE A 15 -11.59 -15.23 -18.09
CA PHE A 15 -11.29 -16.60 -17.68
C PHE A 15 -11.61 -16.78 -16.19
N ALA A 16 -12.62 -17.62 -15.90
CA ALA A 16 -12.95 -18.05 -14.54
C ALA A 16 -12.07 -19.25 -14.15
N GLY A 17 -11.29 -19.11 -13.07
CA GLY A 17 -10.44 -20.17 -12.53
C GLY A 17 -11.15 -21.03 -11.48
N VAL A 18 -11.13 -22.34 -11.66
CA VAL A 18 -11.56 -23.35 -10.68
C VAL A 18 -10.39 -23.66 -9.73
N ARG A 19 -10.56 -23.49 -8.42
CA ARG A 19 -9.55 -23.83 -7.40
C ARG A 19 -9.82 -25.23 -6.85
N SER A 20 -8.93 -26.18 -7.16
CA SER A 20 -8.86 -27.49 -6.51
C SER A 20 -8.01 -27.40 -5.24
N ARG A 21 -8.52 -27.96 -4.13
CA ARG A 21 -7.77 -28.21 -2.88
C ARG A 21 -7.10 -29.57 -2.98
N PHE A 22 -5.84 -29.66 -2.55
CA PHE A 22 -5.18 -30.75 -1.79
C PHE A 22 -3.69 -30.87 -2.16
N GLY A 23 -2.84 -31.02 -1.13
CA GLY A 23 -1.54 -31.68 -1.24
C GLY A 23 -0.31 -30.77 -1.16
N CYS A 24 0.22 -30.59 0.06
CA CYS A 24 1.59 -30.14 0.26
C CYS A 24 2.57 -31.25 -0.18
N ARG A 25 3.10 -31.15 -1.39
CA ARG A 25 4.43 -31.68 -1.76
C ARG A 25 5.28 -30.47 -2.13
N ALA A 26 6.42 -30.30 -1.46
CA ALA A 26 7.42 -29.30 -1.82
C ALA A 26 8.04 -29.68 -3.18
N SER A 27 7.37 -29.28 -4.24
CA SER A 27 7.93 -29.23 -5.58
C SER A 27 9.01 -28.15 -5.58
N ASN A 28 10.27 -28.54 -5.67
CA ASN A 28 11.33 -27.68 -6.21
C ASN A 28 10.94 -27.33 -7.65
N PHE A 29 10.05 -26.34 -7.81
CA PHE A 29 9.72 -25.77 -9.10
C PHE A 29 10.96 -25.04 -9.59
N ASN A 30 11.48 -25.47 -10.74
CA ASN A 30 12.58 -24.80 -11.43
C ASN A 30 12.20 -23.34 -11.72
N ASN A 31 12.58 -22.43 -10.84
CA ASN A 31 12.31 -20.99 -10.98
C ASN A 31 12.85 -20.46 -12.32
N SER A 32 13.96 -21.02 -12.82
CA SER A 32 14.55 -20.71 -14.12
C SER A 32 13.64 -21.03 -15.32
N ALA A 33 12.90 -22.14 -15.26
CA ALA A 33 11.95 -22.51 -16.31
C ALA A 33 10.74 -21.58 -16.33
N ARG A 34 10.29 -21.12 -15.15
CA ARG A 34 9.20 -20.15 -15.01
C ARG A 34 9.59 -18.77 -15.52
N THR A 35 10.81 -18.31 -15.23
CA THR A 35 11.31 -17.03 -15.75
C THR A 35 11.50 -17.09 -17.26
N ALA A 36 12.05 -18.19 -17.80
CA ALA A 36 12.23 -18.36 -19.23
C ALA A 36 10.89 -18.36 -20.00
N ALA A 37 9.84 -18.97 -19.43
CA ALA A 37 8.50 -18.92 -20.02
C ALA A 37 7.93 -17.49 -20.05
N LEU A 38 8.07 -16.74 -18.95
CA LEU A 38 7.66 -15.33 -18.88
C LEU A 38 8.45 -14.45 -19.86
N ASP A 39 9.76 -14.68 -19.99
CA ASP A 39 10.60 -13.95 -20.93
C ASP A 39 10.19 -14.20 -22.38
N ALA A 40 9.84 -15.44 -22.71
CA ALA A 40 9.34 -15.81 -24.04
C ALA A 40 7.99 -15.15 -24.34
N GLU A 41 7.06 -15.12 -23.39
CA GLU A 41 5.78 -14.41 -23.51
C GLU A 41 6.00 -12.91 -23.73
N LEU A 42 6.86 -12.28 -22.94
CA LEU A 42 7.22 -10.86 -23.10
C LEU A 42 7.88 -10.57 -24.45
N GLN A 43 8.69 -11.50 -24.96
CA GLN A 43 9.32 -11.37 -26.27
C GLN A 43 8.31 -11.43 -27.40
N GLU A 44 7.31 -12.32 -27.30
CA GLU A 44 6.24 -12.42 -28.28
C GLU A 44 5.33 -11.19 -28.25
N GLU A 45 4.99 -10.66 -27.07
CA GLU A 45 4.27 -9.39 -26.96
C GLU A 45 5.05 -8.23 -27.60
N ARG A 46 6.37 -8.15 -27.37
CA ARG A 46 7.22 -7.12 -28.00
C ARG A 46 7.22 -7.23 -29.51
N ARG A 47 7.22 -8.44 -30.07
CA ARG A 47 7.13 -8.67 -31.53
C ARG A 47 5.77 -8.27 -32.06
N ARG A 48 4.70 -8.68 -31.38
CA ARG A 48 3.32 -8.36 -31.74
C ARG A 48 3.09 -6.86 -31.85
N PHE A 49 3.61 -6.09 -30.89
CA PHE A 49 3.41 -4.63 -30.82
C PHE A 49 4.55 -3.80 -31.44
N ALA A 50 5.48 -4.44 -32.15
CA ALA A 50 6.59 -3.75 -32.80
C ALA A 50 6.13 -2.69 -33.83
N PRO A 51 5.16 -2.96 -34.74
CA PRO A 51 4.76 -1.97 -35.73
C PRO A 51 4.03 -0.77 -35.10
N GLU A 52 3.20 -0.97 -34.08
CA GLU A 52 2.49 0.11 -33.38
C GLU A 52 3.47 1.03 -32.64
N ARG A 53 4.50 0.45 -32.01
CA ARG A 53 5.56 1.23 -31.35
C ARG A 53 6.37 2.03 -32.35
N GLN A 54 6.63 1.48 -33.53
CA GLN A 54 7.32 2.17 -34.62
C GLN A 54 6.50 3.34 -35.17
N ALA A 55 5.20 3.13 -35.42
CA ALA A 55 4.28 4.19 -35.84
C ALA A 55 4.20 5.31 -34.78
N LEU A 56 4.11 4.94 -33.50
CA LEU A 56 4.10 5.91 -32.39
C LEU A 56 5.41 6.70 -32.31
N PHE A 57 6.55 6.05 -32.57
CA PHE A 57 7.84 6.72 -32.63
C PHE A 57 7.88 7.82 -33.71
N GLU A 58 7.33 7.56 -34.89
CA GLU A 58 7.25 8.56 -35.96
C GLU A 58 6.38 9.76 -35.55
N CYS A 59 5.28 9.53 -34.84
CA CYS A 59 4.45 10.59 -34.28
C CYS A 59 5.20 11.41 -33.22
N VAL A 60 5.88 10.76 -32.27
CA VAL A 60 6.65 11.43 -31.20
C VAL A 60 7.80 12.24 -31.79
N ARG A 61 8.47 11.72 -32.83
CA ARG A 61 9.57 12.41 -33.51
C ARG A 61 9.09 13.68 -34.26
N LYS A 62 7.85 13.69 -34.76
CA LYS A 62 7.21 14.89 -35.32
C LYS A 62 6.85 15.91 -34.24
N GLN A 63 6.41 15.45 -33.07
CA GLN A 63 6.04 16.31 -31.94
C GLN A 63 7.25 16.93 -31.22
N LEU A 64 8.38 16.22 -31.19
CA LEU A 64 9.61 16.64 -30.53
C LEU A 64 10.75 16.78 -31.55
N PRO A 65 10.72 17.81 -32.42
CA PRO A 65 11.82 18.05 -33.35
C PRO A 65 13.11 18.38 -32.59
N GLY A 66 14.23 17.76 -32.99
CA GLY A 66 15.54 17.96 -32.34
C GLY A 66 15.79 17.10 -31.09
N ALA A 67 14.82 16.31 -30.62
CA ALA A 67 15.08 15.33 -29.57
C ALA A 67 15.94 14.15 -30.08
N SER A 68 16.76 13.60 -29.19
CA SER A 68 17.55 12.41 -29.49
C SER A 68 16.62 11.19 -29.70
N LYS A 69 17.10 10.17 -30.43
CA LYS A 69 16.32 8.96 -30.68
C LYS A 69 15.96 8.24 -29.37
N GLU A 70 16.87 8.25 -28.40
CA GLU A 70 16.69 7.64 -27.09
C GLU A 70 15.56 8.31 -26.32
N ARG A 71 15.50 9.65 -26.36
CA ARG A 71 14.42 10.42 -25.72
C ARG A 71 13.07 10.10 -26.36
N CYS A 72 13.00 10.03 -27.69
CA CYS A 72 11.77 9.65 -28.39
C CYS A 72 11.31 8.24 -28.01
N TRP A 73 12.23 7.27 -27.95
CA TRP A 73 11.90 5.90 -27.53
C TRP A 73 11.48 5.80 -26.06
N ALA A 74 12.08 6.59 -25.18
CA ALA A 74 11.68 6.66 -23.77
C ALA A 74 10.23 7.17 -23.64
N GLU A 75 9.86 8.17 -24.45
CA GLU A 75 8.51 8.72 -24.45
C GLU A 75 7.49 7.74 -25.06
N VAL A 76 7.85 7.07 -26.17
CA VAL A 76 7.05 5.97 -26.75
C VAL A 76 6.77 4.90 -25.71
N ARG A 77 7.80 4.47 -24.96
CA ARG A 77 7.65 3.47 -23.89
C ARG A 77 6.68 3.96 -22.82
N ARG A 78 6.84 5.21 -22.36
CA ARG A 78 5.96 5.81 -21.34
C ARG A 78 4.50 5.84 -21.78
N ILE A 79 4.23 6.31 -23.00
CA ILE A 79 2.88 6.42 -23.57
C ILE A 79 2.27 5.01 -23.73
N PHE A 80 3.03 4.09 -24.31
CA PHE A 80 2.58 2.72 -24.54
C PHE A 80 2.28 1.98 -23.23
N ASP A 81 3.17 2.07 -22.24
CA ASP A 81 3.00 1.45 -20.92
C ASP A 81 1.79 2.02 -20.18
N ASN A 82 1.54 3.33 -20.31
CA ASN A 82 0.36 3.97 -19.72
C ASN A 82 -0.94 3.50 -20.37
N ALA A 83 -0.96 3.34 -21.70
CA ALA A 83 -2.14 2.85 -22.42
C ALA A 83 -2.44 1.38 -22.06
N MET A 84 -1.42 0.51 -22.10
CA MET A 84 -1.59 -0.92 -21.82
C MET A 84 -1.97 -1.22 -20.36
N ASN A 85 -1.51 -0.38 -19.42
CA ASN A 85 -1.79 -0.56 -17.99
C ASN A 85 -2.88 0.39 -17.47
N TYR A 86 -3.64 1.04 -18.34
CA TYR A 86 -4.67 2.00 -17.95
C TYR A 86 -5.70 1.38 -17.00
N GLU A 87 -6.22 0.18 -17.32
CA GLU A 87 -7.21 -0.51 -16.49
C GLU A 87 -6.66 -0.94 -15.12
N LYS A 88 -5.38 -1.36 -15.07
CA LYS A 88 -4.71 -1.75 -13.83
C LYS A 88 -4.44 -0.56 -12.90
N ARG A 89 -4.21 0.62 -13.50
CA ARG A 89 -3.95 1.88 -12.78
C ARG A 89 -5.21 2.69 -12.53
N ARG A 90 -6.33 2.31 -13.15
CA ARG A 90 -7.62 2.93 -12.88
C ARG A 90 -7.85 2.81 -11.38
N PRO A 91 -8.15 3.91 -10.68
CA PRO A 91 -8.61 3.83 -9.32
C PRO A 91 -9.82 2.88 -9.32
N LEU A 92 -9.67 1.70 -8.71
CA LEU A 92 -10.81 0.95 -8.16
C LEU A 92 -11.60 1.98 -7.36
N ASP A 93 -12.92 2.06 -7.61
CA ASP A 93 -13.93 2.97 -7.01
C ASP A 93 -13.34 4.10 -6.12
N PRO A 94 -13.65 5.39 -6.32
CA PRO A 94 -13.22 6.46 -5.41
C PRO A 94 -13.30 6.13 -3.90
N ASN A 95 -14.23 5.26 -3.49
CA ASN A 95 -14.36 4.75 -2.12
C ASN A 95 -13.49 3.51 -1.76
N TYR A 96 -12.91 2.80 -2.71
CA TYR A 96 -12.05 1.64 -2.46
C TYR A 96 -10.83 2.00 -1.61
N ALA A 97 -10.26 3.20 -1.76
CA ALA A 97 -9.18 3.68 -0.89
C ALA A 97 -9.61 3.86 0.57
N VAL A 98 -10.91 4.00 0.84
CA VAL A 98 -11.47 4.07 2.21
C VAL A 98 -11.66 2.65 2.76
N PHE A 99 -12.15 1.70 1.94
CA PHE A 99 -12.36 0.30 2.35
C PHE A 99 -11.08 -0.53 2.41
N ALA A 100 -10.09 -0.22 1.57
CA ALA A 100 -8.83 -0.96 1.46
C ALA A 100 -7.74 -0.44 2.41
N LYS A 101 -8.01 0.63 3.19
CA LYS A 101 -7.13 1.01 4.30
C LYS A 101 -7.21 -0.11 5.35
N PRO A 102 -6.11 -0.84 5.60
CA PRO A 102 -6.10 -1.78 6.71
C PRO A 102 -6.40 -0.99 7.97
N ASN A 103 -7.40 -1.41 8.73
CA ASN A 103 -7.70 -0.78 10.00
C ASN A 103 -6.53 -1.05 10.94
N LEU A 104 -5.64 -0.06 11.07
CA LEU A 104 -4.40 -0.20 11.82
C LEU A 104 -4.66 -0.55 13.29
N SER A 105 -5.82 -0.19 13.84
CA SER A 105 -6.21 -0.60 15.20
C SER A 105 -6.50 -2.09 15.34
N LEU A 106 -6.87 -2.78 14.25
CA LEU A 106 -7.06 -4.24 14.23
C LEU A 106 -5.75 -5.00 13.97
N THR A 107 -4.79 -4.37 13.29
CA THR A 107 -3.51 -5.01 12.92
C THR A 107 -2.35 -4.69 13.87
N ASP A 108 -2.48 -3.67 14.71
CA ASP A 108 -1.45 -3.35 15.70
C ASP A 108 -1.43 -4.42 16.79
N ARG A 109 -0.37 -5.24 16.78
CA ARG A 109 -0.19 -6.35 17.72
C ARG A 109 0.10 -5.87 19.15
N GLY A 110 0.39 -4.58 19.35
CA GLY A 110 0.66 -4.02 20.66
C GLY A 110 -0.58 -3.37 21.27
N ARG A 111 -1.33 -4.10 22.11
CA ARG A 111 -2.32 -3.47 23.02
C ARG A 111 -1.66 -2.68 24.15
N LYS A 112 -0.45 -2.16 23.94
CA LYS A 112 0.29 -1.39 24.95
C LYS A 112 -0.29 0.01 24.99
N TYR A 113 -0.79 0.43 26.14
CA TYR A 113 -1.30 1.78 26.34
C TYR A 113 -0.61 2.46 27.52
N LYS A 114 -0.51 3.80 27.45
CA LYS A 114 0.05 4.62 28.52
C LYS A 114 -1.03 4.98 29.53
N VAL A 115 -0.76 4.74 30.81
CA VAL A 115 -1.61 5.16 31.93
C VAL A 115 -0.87 6.23 32.72
N TYR A 116 -1.56 7.32 33.00
CA TYR A 116 -1.06 8.42 33.82
C TYR A 116 -1.67 8.32 35.21
N PHE A 117 -0.84 8.43 36.25
CA PHE A 117 -1.30 8.34 37.63
C PHE A 117 -0.50 9.28 38.54
N HIS A 118 -1.11 9.62 39.68
CA HIS A 118 -0.45 10.34 40.76
C HIS A 118 0.08 9.31 41.76
N THR A 119 1.35 9.43 42.16
CA THR A 119 1.93 8.59 43.22
C THR A 119 1.61 9.12 44.62
N GLY A 120 1.31 10.41 44.71
CA GLY A 120 0.99 11.11 45.95
C GLY A 120 -0.48 11.00 46.33
N LYS A 121 -0.82 11.59 47.48
CA LYS A 121 -2.20 11.77 47.92
C LYS A 121 -2.68 13.20 47.62
N PHE A 122 -3.98 13.36 47.41
CA PHE A 122 -4.59 14.68 47.33
C PHE A 122 -4.95 15.13 48.75
N ASP A 123 -4.21 16.11 49.27
CA ASP A 123 -4.34 16.55 50.67
C ASP A 123 -3.98 18.05 50.78
N VAL A 124 -4.23 18.66 51.94
CA VAL A 124 -3.90 20.05 52.20
C VAL A 124 -2.37 20.22 52.22
N CYS A 125 -1.87 21.05 51.31
CA CYS A 125 -0.45 21.40 51.25
C CYS A 125 -0.10 22.30 52.44
N ALA A 126 0.93 21.92 53.22
CA ALA A 126 1.38 22.70 54.37
C ALA A 126 1.99 24.07 54.00
N ILE A 127 2.39 24.26 52.74
CA ILE A 127 3.04 25.49 52.26
C ILE A 127 1.97 26.52 51.84
N ASP A 128 1.05 26.12 50.97
CA ASP A 128 0.05 27.03 50.40
C ASP A 128 -1.30 27.03 51.15
N GLY A 129 -1.49 26.10 52.09
CA GLY A 129 -2.75 25.92 52.82
C GLY A 129 -3.92 25.47 51.94
N ARG A 130 -3.65 25.04 50.70
CA ARG A 130 -4.64 24.62 49.71
C ARG A 130 -4.51 23.14 49.41
N GLU A 131 -5.61 22.49 49.05
CA GLU A 131 -5.60 21.09 48.62
C GLU A 131 -4.85 20.93 47.30
N ALA A 132 -3.87 20.03 47.28
CA ALA A 132 -3.09 19.72 46.09
C ALA A 132 -2.59 18.27 46.12
N TRP A 133 -2.22 17.76 44.95
CA TRP A 133 -1.53 16.48 44.84
C TRP A 133 -0.12 16.58 45.43
N SER A 134 0.20 15.74 46.42
CA SER A 134 1.50 15.77 47.09
C SER A 134 2.69 15.45 46.18
N CYS A 135 2.47 14.77 45.05
CA CYS A 135 3.52 14.38 44.11
C CYS A 135 3.90 15.45 43.08
N CYS A 136 3.02 16.42 42.79
CA CYS A 136 3.28 17.44 41.77
C CYS A 136 2.72 18.83 42.12
N LEU A 137 2.19 18.99 43.34
CA LEU A 137 1.54 20.21 43.84
C LEU A 137 0.44 20.74 42.93
N ASN A 138 -0.20 19.86 42.16
CA ASN A 138 -1.31 20.26 41.29
C ASN A 138 -2.58 20.45 42.12
N PRO A 139 -3.22 21.64 42.10
CA PRO A 139 -4.41 21.91 42.89
C PRO A 139 -5.68 21.22 42.37
N SER A 140 -5.66 20.67 41.15
CA SER A 140 -6.82 20.00 40.57
C SER A 140 -6.86 18.51 40.90
N ARG A 141 -7.91 18.08 41.63
CA ARG A 141 -8.11 16.67 42.00
C ARG A 141 -8.28 15.74 40.80
N SER A 142 -8.93 16.22 39.73
CA SER A 142 -9.14 15.47 38.48
C SER A 142 -8.01 15.65 37.47
N SER A 143 -6.88 16.24 37.87
CA SER A 143 -5.74 16.42 36.97
C SER A 143 -5.18 15.09 36.48
N ARG A 144 -4.67 15.09 35.25
CA ARG A 144 -3.90 13.98 34.69
C ARG A 144 -2.69 13.70 35.59
N GLY A 145 -2.44 12.42 35.87
CA GLY A 145 -1.32 11.96 36.68
C GLY A 145 0.04 12.48 36.21
N CYS A 146 0.91 12.85 37.16
CA CYS A 146 2.25 13.37 36.84
C CYS A 146 3.28 12.29 36.47
N GLN A 147 2.97 11.01 36.70
CA GLN A 147 3.80 9.87 36.32
C GLN A 147 3.12 9.07 35.21
N GLU A 148 3.92 8.44 34.34
CA GLU A 148 3.43 7.55 33.28
C GLU A 148 3.92 6.11 33.45
N LYS A 149 3.04 5.15 33.16
CA LYS A 149 3.41 3.73 33.02
C LYS A 149 2.85 3.17 31.73
N THR A 150 3.63 2.32 31.06
CA THR A 150 3.15 1.57 29.89
C THR A 150 2.58 0.24 30.38
N VAL A 151 1.28 0.03 30.19
CA VAL A 151 0.60 -1.21 30.54
C VAL A 151 0.57 -2.10 29.30
N ASN A 152 1.15 -3.29 29.41
CA ASN A 152 1.05 -4.33 28.40
C ASN A 152 0.10 -5.44 28.88
N PRO A 153 -1.16 -5.47 28.45
CA PRO A 153 -2.11 -6.51 28.86
C PRO A 153 -1.67 -7.90 28.37
N ASP A 154 -0.83 -7.97 27.33
CA ASP A 154 -0.31 -9.21 26.75
C ASP A 154 0.95 -9.74 27.45
N ALA A 155 1.51 -9.01 28.43
CA ALA A 155 2.73 -9.43 29.13
C ALA A 155 2.55 -10.75 29.90
N TRP A 156 1.32 -11.09 30.31
CA TRP A 156 1.02 -12.32 31.06
C TRP A 156 1.20 -13.59 30.20
N HIS A 157 1.11 -13.50 28.88
CA HIS A 157 1.26 -14.66 27.98
C HIS A 157 2.72 -15.06 27.70
N LEU A 158 3.70 -14.27 28.15
CA LEU A 158 5.13 -14.51 27.90
C LEU A 158 5.85 -15.27 29.05
N LEU A 159 5.14 -15.56 30.15
CA LEU A 159 5.69 -16.27 31.31
C LEU A 159 5.20 -17.73 31.44
N SER A 160 4.48 -18.25 30.44
CA SER A 160 4.13 -19.68 30.37
C SER A 160 5.40 -20.47 30.05
N PRO A 161 5.90 -21.34 30.94
CA PRO A 161 7.03 -22.20 30.63
C PRO A 161 6.53 -23.27 29.66
N PHE A 162 6.95 -23.18 28.40
CA PHE A 162 6.99 -24.32 27.49
C PHE A 162 8.46 -24.66 27.25
#